data_AF-A0A353WVZ1-F1
#
_entry.id   AF-A0A353WVZ1-F1
#
_cell.length_a   1.000
_cell.length_b   1.000
_cell.length_c   1.000
_cell.angle_alpha   90.00
_cell.angle_beta   90.00
_cell.angle_gamma   90.00
#
_symmetry.space_group_name_H-M   'P 1'
#
loop_
_entity.id
_entity.type
_entity.pdbx_description
1 polymer ?
#
loop_
_entity_poly.entity_id
_entity_poly.type
_entity_poly.pdbx_seq_one_letter_code
_entity_poly.pdbx_strand_id
1 'polypeptide(L)'
;MPGKAQKRIRPGASMNPGDTIIAPGVGITFIVPEGWSGILPQKSEIAFLLPQRSEIGYLFLMARERDFSKISETLKKTIPLTDEISLISSREPEINGNVATGFYEVIGTINPSEAYVKAKEGPYGVAAVYALITTTDLMAKDQPLVDQMIEQTRFSEPREAGMYDDFDWSKRLKDKYLVQYKVAQNYRVKAEIWLCSDGTFTTKFKEGGPVKGEKSQYKGRHNGTWTAEGVGPNGKLTLNYQKKEPLVLDMKMEDEKAYVNSYRFYFLMNDKCK
;
A
#
# COMPACT_ATOMS: atom_id res chain seq x y z
N MET A 1 14.74 1.13 21.55
CA MET A 1 13.99 1.91 20.54
C MET A 1 13.18 0.92 19.70
N PRO A 2 11.84 0.95 19.71
CA PRO A 2 11.05 0.04 18.89
C PRO A 2 11.05 0.54 17.43
N GLY A 3 11.36 -0.35 16.48
CA GLY A 3 11.39 -0.03 15.05
C GLY A 3 9.99 0.31 14.52
N LYS A 4 9.86 1.47 13.87
CA LYS A 4 8.64 1.86 13.17
C LYS A 4 8.46 0.97 11.93
N ALA A 5 7.26 0.43 11.76
CA ALA A 5 6.92 -0.53 10.72
C ALA A 5 6.99 0.10 9.32
N GLN A 6 7.74 -0.53 8.43
CA GLN A 6 7.79 -0.21 7.00
C GLN A 6 6.48 -0.70 6.35
N LYS A 7 5.60 0.21 5.92
CA LYS A 7 4.31 -0.14 5.29
C LYS A 7 4.36 0.18 3.80
N ARG A 8 4.45 -0.84 2.94
CA ARG A 8 4.19 -0.69 1.50
C ARG A 8 2.70 -0.43 1.30
N ILE A 9 2.34 0.58 0.51
CA ILE A 9 0.94 0.98 0.36
C ILE A 9 0.14 -0.12 -0.34
N ARG A 10 -1.08 -0.36 0.17
CA ARG A 10 -2.14 -1.05 -0.56
C ARG A 10 -3.06 -0.01 -1.22
N PRO A 11 -3.44 -0.20 -2.48
CA PRO A 11 -4.61 0.44 -3.10
C PRO A 11 -5.77 0.68 -2.12
N GLY A 12 -6.12 1.94 -1.82
CA GLY A 12 -7.22 2.31 -0.89
C GLY A 12 -6.86 2.35 0.60
N ALA A 13 -5.58 2.17 0.96
CA ALA A 13 -5.12 2.32 2.34
C ALA A 13 -4.96 3.80 2.72
N SER A 14 -5.39 4.14 3.94
CA SER A 14 -5.06 5.43 4.55
C SER A 14 -3.57 5.49 4.91
N MET A 15 -2.97 6.64 4.64
CA MET A 15 -1.62 7.00 5.03
C MET A 15 -1.69 7.93 6.24
N ASN A 16 -0.93 7.61 7.29
CA ASN A 16 -0.87 8.38 8.51
C ASN A 16 0.43 9.21 8.57
N PRO A 17 0.46 10.27 9.39
CA PRO A 17 1.69 10.98 9.70
C PRO A 17 2.87 10.06 10.02
N GLY A 18 4.01 10.29 9.38
CA GLY A 18 5.25 9.53 9.58
C GLY A 18 5.30 8.16 8.90
N ASP A 19 4.22 7.71 8.22
CA ASP A 19 4.27 6.48 7.43
C ASP A 19 5.28 6.65 6.28
N THR A 20 6.19 5.68 6.13
CA THR A 20 7.08 5.58 4.95
C THR A 20 6.34 4.88 3.84
N ILE A 21 6.15 5.59 2.73
CA ILE A 21 5.43 5.13 1.56
C ILE A 21 6.42 4.67 0.50
N ILE A 22 6.22 3.45 0.00
CA ILE A 22 7.03 2.87 -1.08
C ILE A 22 6.12 2.66 -2.29
N ALA A 23 6.42 3.35 -3.38
CA ALA A 23 5.74 3.29 -4.68
C ALA A 23 6.68 2.63 -5.72
N PRO A 24 6.79 1.29 -5.72
CA PRO A 24 7.76 0.54 -6.52
C PRO A 24 7.53 0.63 -8.03
N GLY A 25 6.26 0.70 -8.45
CA GLY A 25 5.87 0.79 -9.87
C GLY A 25 6.47 2.03 -10.55
N VAL A 26 6.74 3.06 -9.77
CA VAL A 26 7.31 4.32 -10.24
C VAL A 26 8.66 4.65 -9.61
N GLY A 27 9.21 3.75 -8.80
CA GLY A 27 10.54 3.91 -8.21
C GLY A 27 10.69 5.02 -7.17
N ILE A 28 9.65 5.36 -6.41
CA ILE A 28 9.70 6.46 -5.41
C ILE A 28 9.41 5.94 -4.00
N THR A 29 10.17 6.45 -3.02
CA THR A 29 9.87 6.33 -1.59
C THR A 29 9.81 7.70 -0.94
N PHE A 30 8.80 7.96 -0.11
CA PHE A 30 8.63 9.22 0.62
C PHE A 30 8.05 8.98 2.01
N ILE A 31 8.03 10.03 2.84
CA ILE A 31 7.46 10.00 4.19
C ILE A 31 6.25 10.93 4.20
N VAL A 32 5.12 10.46 4.74
CA VAL A 32 3.95 11.33 4.95
C VAL A 32 4.29 12.31 6.08
N PRO A 33 4.19 13.62 5.85
CA PRO A 33 4.64 14.59 6.82
C PRO A 33 3.71 14.65 8.04
N GLU A 34 4.25 15.15 9.15
CA GLU A 34 3.49 15.32 10.38
C GLU A 34 2.29 16.26 10.20
N GLY A 35 1.14 15.88 10.76
CA GLY A 35 -0.10 16.65 10.62
C GLY A 35 -0.81 16.50 9.26
N TRP A 36 -0.35 15.60 8.39
CA TRP A 36 -1.01 15.25 7.14
C TRP A 36 -1.40 13.78 7.09
N SER A 37 -2.52 13.50 6.44
CA SER A 37 -2.98 12.13 6.19
C SER A 37 -3.47 12.03 4.76
N GLY A 38 -3.51 10.84 4.19
CA GLY A 38 -3.88 10.74 2.79
C GLY A 38 -4.36 9.38 2.36
N ILE A 39 -4.63 9.28 1.06
CA ILE A 39 -5.01 8.05 0.40
C ILE A 39 -4.19 7.88 -0.88
N LEU A 40 -3.84 6.64 -1.20
CA LEU A 40 -3.39 6.26 -2.53
C LEU A 40 -4.51 5.48 -3.20
N PRO A 41 -5.21 6.06 -4.20
CA PRO A 41 -6.25 5.35 -4.93
C PRO A 41 -5.70 4.09 -5.62
N GLN A 42 -6.57 3.10 -5.83
CA GLN A 42 -6.15 1.86 -6.49
C GLN A 42 -5.63 2.14 -7.91
N LYS A 43 -4.48 1.56 -8.28
CA LYS A 43 -3.84 1.72 -9.60
C LYS A 43 -3.50 3.19 -9.95
N SER A 44 -3.39 4.06 -8.94
CA SER A 44 -2.98 5.45 -9.11
C SER A 44 -1.51 5.64 -8.73
N GLU A 45 -0.79 6.39 -9.54
CA GLU A 45 0.55 6.92 -9.22
C GLU A 45 0.48 8.22 -8.41
N ILE A 46 -0.74 8.66 -8.08
CA ILE A 46 -1.02 9.95 -7.44
C ILE A 46 -1.44 9.71 -6.00
N ALA A 47 -0.56 10.05 -5.06
CA ALA A 47 -0.90 10.14 -3.66
C ALA A 47 -1.59 11.48 -3.37
N PHE A 48 -2.67 11.45 -2.61
CA PHE A 48 -3.40 12.64 -2.20
C PHE A 48 -3.33 12.79 -0.68
N LEU A 49 -2.71 13.88 -0.21
CA LEU A 49 -2.64 14.20 1.22
C LEU A 49 -3.50 15.42 1.54
N LEU A 50 -4.12 15.36 2.71
CA LEU A 50 -4.92 16.40 3.34
C LEU A 50 -4.33 16.73 4.71
N PRO A 51 -4.31 18.02 5.09
CA PRO A 51 -3.94 18.42 6.44
C PRO A 51 -4.99 17.89 7.43
N GLN A 52 -4.55 17.51 8.63
CA GLN A 52 -5.45 17.09 9.72
C GLN A 52 -6.09 18.26 10.44
N ARG A 53 -5.49 19.46 10.31
CA ARG A 53 -6.11 20.73 10.67
C ARG A 53 -7.23 21.02 9.67
N SER A 54 -8.32 21.65 10.13
CA SER A 54 -9.54 21.93 9.35
C SER A 54 -9.36 22.94 8.20
N GLU A 55 -8.13 23.13 7.73
CA GLU A 55 -7.75 24.04 6.64
C GLU A 55 -7.70 23.26 5.31
N ILE A 56 -7.83 23.97 4.19
CA ILE A 56 -7.78 23.36 2.84
C ILE A 56 -6.32 23.30 2.40
N GLY A 57 -5.79 22.08 2.25
CA GLY A 57 -4.47 21.84 1.70
C GLY A 57 -4.48 20.55 0.90
N TYR A 58 -4.00 20.60 -0.34
CA TYR A 58 -3.87 19.41 -1.17
C TYR A 58 -2.41 19.21 -1.52
N LEU A 59 -1.88 18.03 -1.20
CA LEU A 59 -0.58 17.61 -1.72
C LEU A 59 -0.76 16.45 -2.70
N PHE A 60 -0.30 16.66 -3.92
CA PHE A 60 -0.22 15.62 -4.93
C PHE A 60 1.22 15.18 -5.10
N LEU A 61 1.48 13.88 -5.04
CA LEU A 61 2.72 13.29 -5.53
C LEU A 61 2.47 12.68 -6.90
N MET A 62 3.25 13.03 -7.91
CA MET A 62 3.28 12.32 -9.18
C MET A 62 4.70 11.82 -9.45
N ALA A 63 4.79 10.61 -9.97
CA ALA A 63 5.99 10.12 -10.60
C ALA A 63 5.79 10.13 -12.12
N ARG A 64 6.78 10.59 -12.88
CA ARG A 64 6.72 10.58 -14.34
C ARG A 64 8.05 10.12 -14.91
N GLU A 65 7.98 9.27 -15.93
CA GLU A 65 9.08 9.08 -16.88
C GLU A 65 9.21 10.37 -17.70
N ARG A 66 10.29 11.15 -17.51
CA ARG A 66 10.47 12.39 -18.28
C ARG A 66 11.93 12.76 -18.50
N ASP A 67 12.12 13.41 -19.63
CA ASP A 67 13.24 14.30 -19.93
C ASP A 67 13.09 15.59 -19.11
N PHE A 68 13.92 15.74 -18.08
CA PHE A 68 13.89 16.87 -17.16
C PHE A 68 14.16 18.21 -17.87
N SER A 69 14.83 18.20 -19.03
CA SER A 69 15.05 19.42 -19.82
C SER A 69 13.74 20.13 -20.22
N LYS A 70 12.62 19.39 -20.27
CA LYS A 70 11.27 19.91 -20.61
C LYS A 70 10.42 20.24 -19.40
N ILE A 71 10.93 20.05 -18.18
CA ILE A 71 10.15 20.31 -16.97
C ILE A 71 9.92 21.81 -16.78
N SER A 72 10.91 22.64 -17.12
CA SER A 72 10.82 24.09 -17.07
C SER A 72 9.71 24.61 -17.99
N GLU A 73 9.67 24.14 -19.25
CA GLU A 73 8.61 24.47 -20.20
C GLU A 73 7.24 23.97 -19.75
N THR A 74 7.18 22.81 -19.08
CA THR A 74 5.93 22.31 -18.51
C THR A 74 5.46 23.21 -17.39
N LEU A 75 6.35 23.62 -16.49
CA LEU A 75 6.00 24.44 -15.34
C LEU A 75 5.54 25.84 -15.76
N LYS A 76 5.95 26.35 -16.92
CA LYS A 76 5.45 27.62 -17.47
C LYS A 76 4.02 27.55 -18.01
N LYS A 77 3.50 26.36 -18.31
CA LYS A 77 2.16 26.20 -18.92
C LYS A 77 1.07 26.26 -17.87
N THR A 78 -0.13 26.63 -18.30
CA THR A 78 -1.34 26.41 -17.52
C THR A 78 -1.55 24.91 -17.30
N ILE A 79 -1.75 24.50 -16.06
CA ILE A 79 -1.99 23.08 -15.69
C ILE A 79 -3.47 22.96 -15.27
N PRO A 80 -4.33 22.36 -16.10
CA PRO A 80 -5.72 22.09 -15.69
C PRO A 80 -5.73 20.97 -14.63
N LEU A 81 -6.43 21.21 -13.52
CA LEU A 81 -6.66 20.20 -12.48
C LEU A 81 -8.03 19.54 -12.65
N THR A 82 -9.03 20.34 -13.02
CA THR A 82 -10.38 19.92 -13.41
C THR A 82 -10.85 20.80 -14.58
N ASP A 83 -12.08 20.59 -15.06
CA ASP A 83 -12.69 21.45 -16.08
C ASP A 83 -12.90 22.89 -15.60
N GLU A 84 -12.92 23.12 -14.29
CA GLU A 84 -13.20 24.41 -13.66
C GLU A 84 -11.99 25.01 -12.93
N ILE A 85 -11.04 24.17 -12.49
CA ILE A 85 -9.88 24.58 -11.70
C ILE A 85 -8.60 24.45 -12.53
N SER A 86 -7.83 25.53 -12.60
CA SER A 86 -6.56 25.58 -13.32
C SER A 86 -5.47 26.31 -12.54
N LEU A 87 -4.23 25.85 -12.72
CA LEU A 87 -3.02 26.48 -12.20
C LEU A 87 -2.43 27.38 -13.28
N ILE A 88 -2.32 28.68 -13.02
CA ILE A 88 -1.68 29.65 -13.92
C ILE A 88 -0.35 30.06 -13.32
N SER A 89 0.74 29.91 -14.09
CA SER A 89 2.09 30.26 -13.62
C SER A 89 2.13 31.74 -13.24
N SER A 90 2.44 32.04 -11.97
CA SER A 90 2.49 33.41 -11.46
C SER A 90 3.84 34.08 -11.71
N ARG A 91 4.89 33.27 -11.87
CA ARG A 91 6.24 33.72 -12.23
C ARG A 91 7.04 32.64 -12.94
N GLU A 92 8.22 33.01 -13.41
CA GLU A 92 9.18 32.09 -14.03
C GLU A 92 9.61 30.97 -13.05
N PRO A 93 9.65 29.70 -13.49
CA PRO A 93 10.13 28.61 -12.66
C PRO A 93 11.59 28.77 -12.26
N GLU A 94 11.90 28.42 -11.02
CA GLU A 94 13.28 28.40 -10.51
C GLU A 94 13.89 27.01 -10.73
N ILE A 95 15.09 26.95 -11.31
CA ILE A 95 15.82 25.70 -11.56
C ILE A 95 17.11 25.73 -10.76
N ASN A 96 17.32 24.72 -9.92
CA ASN A 96 18.54 24.53 -9.15
C ASN A 96 18.99 23.06 -9.23
N GLY A 97 20.00 22.81 -10.07
CA GLY A 97 20.50 21.46 -10.32
C GLY A 97 19.39 20.55 -10.87
N ASN A 98 19.09 19.48 -10.15
CA ASN A 98 18.07 18.50 -10.49
C ASN A 98 16.69 18.81 -9.87
N VAL A 99 16.48 20.03 -9.37
CA VAL A 99 15.20 20.47 -8.78
C VAL A 99 14.66 21.67 -9.56
N ALA A 100 13.39 21.59 -9.94
CA ALA A 100 12.64 22.67 -10.56
C ALA A 100 11.46 23.07 -9.67
N THR A 101 11.21 24.36 -9.55
CA THR A 101 10.18 24.94 -8.69
C THR A 101 9.26 25.83 -9.51
N GLY A 102 7.96 25.54 -9.50
CA GLY A 102 6.91 26.33 -10.13
C GLY A 102 6.02 27.00 -9.09
N PHE A 103 5.50 28.16 -9.45
CA PHE A 103 4.65 29.00 -8.61
C PHE A 103 3.41 29.37 -9.40
N TYR A 104 2.23 29.18 -8.81
CA TYR A 104 0.97 29.33 -9.51
C TYR A 104 -0.07 30.06 -8.68
N GLU A 105 -0.91 30.81 -9.37
CA GLU A 105 -2.24 31.18 -8.89
C GLU A 105 -3.23 30.08 -9.29
N VAL A 106 -4.19 29.81 -8.40
CA VAL A 106 -5.25 28.82 -8.64
C VAL A 106 -6.52 29.55 -9.03
N ILE A 107 -6.98 29.33 -10.26
CA ILE A 107 -8.25 29.88 -10.76
C ILE A 107 -9.36 28.83 -10.61
N GLY A 108 -10.58 29.29 -10.35
CA GLY A 108 -11.75 28.41 -10.21
C GLY A 108 -12.05 27.99 -8.75
N THR A 109 -11.33 28.55 -7.78
CA THR A 109 -11.59 28.33 -6.35
C THR A 109 -12.40 29.47 -5.75
N ILE A 110 -13.21 29.17 -4.72
CA ILE A 110 -14.01 30.17 -3.99
C ILE A 110 -13.10 31.10 -3.17
N ASN A 111 -12.05 30.55 -2.56
CA ASN A 111 -11.07 31.29 -1.79
C ASN A 111 -9.80 31.52 -2.63
N PRO A 112 -9.16 32.70 -2.54
CA PRO A 112 -7.85 32.94 -3.13
C PRO A 112 -6.86 31.86 -2.70
N SER A 113 -6.36 31.11 -3.68
CA SER A 113 -5.49 29.97 -3.46
C SER A 113 -4.28 30.06 -4.39
N GLU A 114 -3.16 29.57 -3.88
CA GLU A 114 -1.90 29.49 -4.59
C GLU A 114 -1.45 28.04 -4.65
N ALA A 115 -0.56 27.75 -5.59
CA ALA A 115 0.13 26.48 -5.60
C ALA A 115 1.64 26.62 -5.73
N TYR A 116 2.32 25.74 -5.01
CA TYR A 116 3.75 25.60 -5.01
C TYR A 116 4.10 24.19 -5.45
N VAL A 117 4.80 24.08 -6.58
CA VAL A 117 5.13 22.81 -7.20
C VAL A 117 6.62 22.64 -7.20
N LYS A 118 7.14 21.55 -6.64
CA LYS A 118 8.53 21.15 -6.81
C LYS A 118 8.63 19.83 -7.52
N ALA A 119 9.55 19.75 -8.45
CA ALA A 119 9.92 18.53 -9.14
C ALA A 119 11.41 18.24 -8.92
N LYS A 120 11.73 17.01 -8.55
CA LYS A 120 13.11 16.52 -8.40
C LYS A 120 13.35 15.39 -9.38
N GLU A 121 14.34 15.55 -10.24
CA GLU A 121 14.84 14.47 -11.08
C GLU A 121 15.61 13.47 -10.22
N GLY A 122 15.22 12.21 -10.36
CA GLY A 122 15.91 11.07 -9.81
C GLY A 122 16.65 10.26 -10.88
N PRO A 123 17.41 9.25 -10.46
CA PRO A 123 17.95 8.25 -11.38
C PRO A 123 16.84 7.51 -12.13
N TYR A 124 17.22 6.79 -13.19
CA TYR A 124 16.33 5.93 -13.99
C TYR A 124 15.24 6.68 -14.78
N GLY A 125 15.43 7.98 -15.04
CA GLY A 125 14.50 8.79 -15.83
C GLY A 125 13.18 9.12 -15.12
N VAL A 126 13.14 8.97 -13.79
CA VAL A 126 11.96 9.25 -12.96
C VAL A 126 12.10 10.63 -12.32
N ALA A 127 11.05 11.44 -12.37
CA ALA A 127 10.94 12.65 -11.58
C ALA A 127 9.84 12.52 -10.51
N ALA A 128 10.14 12.94 -9.28
CA ALA A 128 9.16 13.11 -8.22
C ALA A 128 8.60 14.53 -8.28
N VAL A 129 7.28 14.69 -8.36
CA VAL A 129 6.62 15.99 -8.40
C VAL A 129 5.67 16.12 -7.21
N TYR A 130 5.88 17.13 -6.39
CA TYR A 130 5.00 17.51 -5.29
C TYR A 130 4.32 18.82 -5.63
N ALA A 131 2.98 18.84 -5.62
CA ALA A 131 2.19 20.05 -5.80
C ALA A 131 1.38 20.31 -4.53
N LEU A 132 1.70 21.40 -3.83
CA LEU A 132 0.92 21.93 -2.73
C LEU A 132 -0.06 22.96 -3.28
N ILE A 133 -1.33 22.84 -2.91
CA ILE A 133 -2.36 23.83 -3.16
C ILE A 133 -2.95 24.22 -1.81
N THR A 134 -2.93 25.50 -1.48
CA THR A 134 -3.45 26.04 -0.21
C THR A 134 -3.90 27.49 -0.39
N THR A 135 -4.57 28.05 0.61
CA THR A 135 -4.96 29.47 0.58
C THR A 135 -3.73 30.36 0.72
N THR A 136 -3.77 31.56 0.12
CA THR A 136 -2.62 32.49 0.09
C THR A 136 -2.05 32.80 1.48
N ASP A 137 -2.89 32.88 2.52
CA ASP A 137 -2.47 33.13 3.91
C ASP A 137 -1.70 31.97 4.55
N LEU A 138 -1.88 30.74 4.04
CA LEU A 138 -1.22 29.53 4.53
C LEU A 138 0.01 29.14 3.72
N MET A 139 0.20 29.70 2.52
CA MET A 139 1.28 29.31 1.60
C MET A 139 2.66 29.39 2.26
N ALA A 140 3.01 30.51 2.89
CA ALA A 140 4.31 30.70 3.55
C ALA A 140 4.57 29.69 4.69
N LYS A 141 3.50 29.20 5.33
CA LYS A 141 3.57 28.21 6.41
C LYS A 141 3.72 26.78 5.87
N ASP A 142 3.06 26.47 4.77
CA ASP A 142 3.01 25.12 4.22
C ASP A 142 4.10 24.83 3.18
N GLN A 143 4.65 25.84 2.52
CA GLN A 143 5.72 25.69 1.53
C GLN A 143 6.93 24.86 2.04
N PRO A 144 7.44 25.05 3.27
CA PRO A 144 8.56 24.25 3.79
C PRO A 144 8.28 22.74 3.84
N LEU A 145 6.99 22.34 3.90
CA LEU A 145 6.58 20.94 3.85
C LEU A 145 7.03 20.27 2.54
N VAL A 146 6.78 20.95 1.42
CA VAL A 146 7.11 20.45 0.08
C VAL A 146 8.62 20.37 -0.08
N ASP A 147 9.35 21.35 0.44
CA ASP A 147 10.81 21.37 0.45
C ASP A 147 11.36 20.16 1.19
N GLN A 148 10.87 19.91 2.42
CA GLN A 148 11.24 18.76 3.21
C GLN A 148 10.93 17.43 2.50
N MET A 149 9.76 17.32 1.86
CA MET A 149 9.36 16.10 1.17
C MET A 149 10.26 15.79 -0.03
N ILE A 150 10.60 16.79 -0.84
CA ILE A 150 11.55 16.69 -1.96
C ILE A 150 12.93 16.25 -1.49
N GLU A 151 13.40 16.77 -0.36
CA GLU A 151 14.69 16.39 0.22
C GLU A 151 14.70 14.93 0.67
N GLN A 152 13.61 14.50 1.31
CA GLN A 152 13.46 13.14 1.85
C GLN A 152 13.08 12.09 0.80
N THR A 153 12.68 12.50 -0.41
CA THR A 153 12.38 11.58 -1.50
C THR A 153 13.61 10.73 -1.85
N ARG A 154 13.40 9.42 -1.86
CA ARG A 154 14.38 8.44 -2.34
C ARG A 154 13.88 7.79 -3.62
N PHE A 155 14.81 7.55 -4.53
CA PHE A 155 14.54 6.90 -5.80
C PHE A 155 15.09 5.47 -5.80
N SER A 156 14.37 4.59 -6.48
CA SER A 156 14.77 3.23 -6.81
C SER A 156 14.42 2.95 -8.26
N GLU A 157 15.01 1.91 -8.85
CA GLU A 157 14.61 1.44 -10.17
C GLU A 157 13.11 1.09 -10.18
N PRO A 158 12.32 1.62 -11.13
CA PRO A 158 10.92 1.23 -11.31
C PRO A 158 10.81 -0.26 -11.60
N ARG A 159 9.90 -0.94 -10.91
CA ARG A 159 9.67 -2.37 -11.11
C ARG A 159 8.18 -2.63 -11.11
N GLU A 160 7.72 -3.50 -12.01
CA GLU A 160 6.41 -4.11 -11.89
C GLU A 160 6.39 -4.94 -10.61
N ALA A 161 5.95 -4.32 -9.52
CA ALA A 161 5.73 -5.01 -8.27
C ALA A 161 4.31 -5.54 -8.26
N GLY A 162 4.18 -6.87 -8.30
CA GLY A 162 2.95 -7.52 -7.91
C GLY A 162 2.56 -7.08 -6.50
N MET A 163 1.25 -6.86 -6.29
CA MET A 163 0.67 -6.42 -5.00
C MET A 163 1.13 -7.25 -3.79
N TYR A 164 1.59 -8.49 -4.04
CA TYR A 164 2.00 -9.45 -3.03
C TYR A 164 3.47 -9.84 -3.09
N ASP A 165 4.33 -9.19 -3.88
CA ASP A 165 5.72 -9.64 -4.09
C ASP A 165 6.54 -9.75 -2.80
N ASP A 166 6.25 -8.92 -1.79
CA ASP A 166 6.89 -8.99 -0.47
C ASP A 166 6.03 -9.68 0.60
N PHE A 167 4.92 -10.32 0.19
CA PHE A 167 4.00 -10.97 1.11
C PHE A 167 4.65 -12.24 1.68
N ASP A 168 5.09 -12.13 2.92
CA ASP A 168 5.72 -13.21 3.67
C ASP A 168 4.65 -14.06 4.37
N TRP A 169 4.40 -15.26 3.81
CA TRP A 169 3.40 -16.19 4.35
C TRP A 169 3.73 -16.63 5.78
N SER A 170 5.01 -16.82 6.10
CA SER A 170 5.46 -17.25 7.43
C SER A 170 5.11 -16.22 8.50
N LYS A 171 5.29 -14.92 8.19
CA LYS A 171 4.90 -13.82 9.09
C LYS A 171 3.40 -13.65 9.15
N ARG A 172 2.72 -13.71 8.00
CA ARG A 172 1.28 -13.44 7.90
C ARG A 172 0.44 -14.39 8.74
N LEU A 173 0.85 -15.66 8.83
CA LEU A 173 0.09 -16.75 9.44
C LEU A 173 0.28 -16.89 10.94
N LYS A 174 1.24 -16.18 11.55
CA LYS A 174 1.40 -16.15 13.01
C LYS A 174 0.15 -15.62 13.70
N ASP A 175 -0.33 -16.38 14.69
CA ASP A 175 -1.53 -16.11 15.46
C ASP A 175 -2.77 -15.87 14.58
N LYS A 176 -2.94 -16.73 13.56
CA LYS A 176 -4.08 -16.65 12.65
C LYS A 176 -5.02 -17.84 12.74
N TYR A 177 -6.30 -17.50 12.64
CA TYR A 177 -7.39 -18.43 12.47
C TYR A 177 -7.86 -18.37 11.02
N LEU A 178 -7.67 -19.46 10.29
CA LEU A 178 -8.07 -19.60 8.89
C LEU A 178 -9.39 -20.36 8.85
N VAL A 179 -10.40 -19.75 8.25
CA VAL A 179 -11.74 -20.35 8.13
C VAL A 179 -12.23 -20.38 6.70
N GLN A 180 -12.79 -21.51 6.30
CA GLN A 180 -13.48 -21.70 5.03
C GLN A 180 -14.97 -21.88 5.26
N TYR A 181 -15.79 -21.11 4.55
CA TYR A 181 -17.25 -21.26 4.52
C TYR A 181 -17.70 -21.91 3.21
N LYS A 182 -18.70 -22.80 3.28
CA LYS A 182 -19.48 -23.19 2.10
C LYS A 182 -20.57 -22.13 1.89
N VAL A 183 -20.55 -21.47 0.74
CA VAL A 183 -21.63 -20.58 0.31
C VAL A 183 -22.77 -21.46 -0.22
N ALA A 184 -23.78 -21.65 0.61
CA ALA A 184 -25.11 -22.13 0.25
C ALA A 184 -26.11 -21.23 1.00
N GLN A 185 -27.42 -21.44 0.86
CA GLN A 185 -28.47 -20.62 1.50
C GLN A 185 -28.27 -20.39 3.02
N ASN A 186 -27.44 -21.19 3.70
CA ASN A 186 -26.91 -20.95 5.05
C ASN A 186 -25.37 -21.11 5.07
N TYR A 187 -24.63 -20.11 5.59
CA TYR A 187 -23.17 -20.19 5.74
C TYR A 187 -22.78 -21.35 6.67
N ARG A 188 -22.10 -22.37 6.14
CA ARG A 188 -21.61 -23.51 6.93
C ARG A 188 -20.09 -23.56 6.90
N VAL A 189 -19.45 -23.50 8.07
CA VAL A 189 -18.01 -23.69 8.22
C VAL A 189 -17.61 -25.09 7.76
N LYS A 190 -16.64 -25.18 6.84
CA LYS A 190 -16.09 -26.41 6.26
C LYS A 190 -14.72 -26.77 6.82
N ALA A 191 -13.89 -25.77 7.05
CA ALA A 191 -12.55 -25.99 7.58
C ALA A 191 -12.16 -24.84 8.50
N GLU A 192 -11.47 -25.21 9.56
CA GLU A 192 -10.98 -24.32 10.60
C GLU A 192 -9.52 -24.73 10.88
N ILE A 193 -8.59 -23.78 10.84
CA ILE A 193 -7.18 -23.97 11.16
C ILE A 193 -6.76 -22.84 12.09
N TRP A 194 -6.37 -23.18 13.31
CA TRP A 194 -5.84 -22.25 14.30
C TRP A 194 -4.33 -22.41 14.34
N LEU A 195 -3.59 -21.40 13.90
CA LEU A 195 -2.13 -21.36 13.87
C LEU A 195 -1.64 -20.44 14.99
N CYS A 196 -0.65 -20.90 15.76
CA CYS A 196 -0.02 -20.12 16.82
C CYS A 196 1.42 -19.76 16.46
N SER A 197 1.87 -18.61 16.94
CA SER A 197 3.22 -18.09 16.69
C SER A 197 4.35 -18.97 17.24
N ASP A 198 4.05 -19.83 18.22
CA ASP A 198 4.93 -20.88 18.75
C ASP A 198 5.15 -22.07 17.79
N GLY A 199 4.48 -22.05 16.63
CA GLY A 199 4.56 -23.12 15.63
C GLY A 199 3.58 -24.27 15.87
N THR A 200 2.68 -24.19 16.85
CA THR A 200 1.63 -25.20 17.06
C THR A 200 0.36 -24.87 16.30
N PHE A 201 -0.44 -25.89 15.97
CA PHE A 201 -1.75 -25.69 15.37
C PHE A 201 -2.83 -26.63 15.91
N THR A 202 -4.08 -26.22 15.71
CA THR A 202 -5.25 -27.11 15.76
C THR A 202 -6.03 -26.99 14.46
N THR A 203 -6.57 -28.08 13.92
CA THR A 203 -7.50 -28.06 12.79
C THR A 203 -8.84 -28.67 13.18
N LYS A 204 -9.91 -28.26 12.49
CA LYS A 204 -11.19 -28.94 12.49
C LYS A 204 -11.76 -28.94 11.08
N PHE A 205 -11.74 -30.11 10.43
CA PHE A 205 -12.23 -30.25 9.07
C PHE A 205 -13.55 -31.03 9.04
N LYS A 206 -14.51 -30.48 8.30
CA LYS A 206 -15.73 -31.18 7.90
C LYS A 206 -15.55 -31.74 6.48
N GLU A 207 -16.53 -32.51 6.06
CA GLU A 207 -16.56 -33.15 4.73
C GLU A 207 -16.47 -32.10 3.61
N GLY A 208 -15.56 -32.29 2.65
CA GLY A 208 -15.28 -31.31 1.60
C GLY A 208 -14.52 -30.05 2.06
N GLY A 209 -13.65 -30.17 3.07
CA GLY A 209 -12.65 -29.14 3.42
C GLY A 209 -11.54 -28.99 2.35
N PRO A 210 -10.39 -28.37 2.66
CA PRO A 210 -9.34 -28.04 1.66
C PRO A 210 -8.60 -29.26 1.10
N VAL A 211 -9.00 -30.46 1.49
CA VAL A 211 -8.41 -31.73 1.04
C VAL A 211 -9.42 -32.40 0.11
N LYS A 212 -9.04 -32.60 -1.16
CA LYS A 212 -9.88 -33.28 -2.14
C LYS A 212 -10.03 -34.77 -1.78
N GLY A 213 -11.25 -35.31 -1.91
CA GLY A 213 -11.58 -36.74 -1.71
C GLY A 213 -12.68 -37.00 -0.67
N GLU A 214 -13.58 -37.95 -0.96
CA GLU A 214 -14.84 -38.21 -0.22
C GLU A 214 -14.67 -38.71 1.22
N LYS A 215 -13.46 -39.13 1.63
CA LYS A 215 -13.13 -39.49 3.02
C LYS A 215 -11.73 -39.02 3.40
N SER A 216 -11.51 -37.71 3.41
CA SER A 216 -10.24 -37.14 3.89
C SER A 216 -9.90 -37.69 5.28
N GLN A 217 -8.75 -38.35 5.39
CA GLN A 217 -8.20 -38.87 6.66
C GLN A 217 -7.99 -37.77 7.72
N TYR A 218 -8.07 -36.50 7.31
CA TYR A 218 -7.95 -35.31 8.14
C TYR A 218 -9.31 -34.79 8.67
N LYS A 219 -10.44 -35.47 8.39
CA LYS A 219 -11.76 -35.14 8.96
C LYS A 219 -11.70 -35.17 10.49
N GLY A 220 -12.39 -34.22 11.13
CA GLY A 220 -12.42 -34.09 12.59
C GLY A 220 -11.40 -33.10 13.13
N ARG A 221 -11.16 -33.15 14.45
CA ARG A 221 -10.24 -32.26 15.15
C ARG A 221 -8.87 -32.91 15.30
N HIS A 222 -7.82 -32.19 14.94
CA HIS A 222 -6.44 -32.66 14.99
C HIS A 222 -5.51 -31.52 15.44
N ASN A 223 -4.28 -31.85 15.79
CA ASN A 223 -3.26 -30.88 16.21
C ASN A 223 -1.86 -31.34 15.76
N GLY A 224 -0.89 -30.45 15.92
CA GLY A 224 0.49 -30.69 15.54
C GLY A 224 1.30 -29.41 15.47
N THR A 225 2.35 -29.42 14.66
CA THR A 225 3.19 -28.25 14.37
C THR A 225 3.03 -27.81 12.93
N TRP A 226 3.19 -26.52 12.65
CA TRP A 226 3.05 -25.98 11.31
C TRP A 226 4.29 -25.19 10.89
N THR A 227 4.51 -25.17 9.59
CA THR A 227 5.47 -24.27 8.94
C THR A 227 4.82 -23.64 7.73
N ALA A 228 5.25 -22.44 7.37
CA ALA A 228 4.86 -21.84 6.11
C ALA A 228 6.06 -21.22 5.43
N GLU A 229 6.07 -21.34 4.10
CA GLU A 229 7.10 -20.82 3.22
C GLU A 229 6.46 -20.09 2.04
N GLY A 230 7.23 -19.21 1.42
CA GLY A 230 6.79 -18.39 0.30
C GLY A 230 6.86 -16.90 0.64
N VAL A 231 7.50 -16.18 -0.29
CA VAL A 231 7.44 -14.73 -0.40
C VAL A 231 6.82 -14.46 -1.76
N GLY A 232 5.78 -13.62 -1.81
CA GLY A 232 5.04 -13.40 -3.04
C GLY A 232 3.56 -13.79 -2.96
N PRO A 233 2.86 -13.78 -4.11
CA PRO A 233 1.47 -14.19 -4.19
C PRO A 233 1.25 -15.67 -3.89
N ASN A 234 2.28 -16.52 -3.94
CA ASN A 234 2.18 -17.96 -3.71
C ASN A 234 2.97 -18.38 -2.47
N GLY A 235 2.49 -19.41 -1.77
CA GLY A 235 3.17 -20.00 -0.63
C GLY A 235 2.69 -21.40 -0.34
N LYS A 236 3.29 -22.05 0.65
CA LYS A 236 2.90 -23.38 1.13
C LYS A 236 2.76 -23.38 2.64
N LEU A 237 1.69 -23.99 3.12
CA LEU A 237 1.45 -24.25 4.53
C LEU A 237 1.56 -25.76 4.74
N THR A 238 2.51 -26.17 5.58
CA THR A 238 2.69 -27.57 5.96
C THR A 238 2.17 -27.76 7.38
N LEU A 239 1.23 -28.68 7.54
CA LEU A 239 0.67 -29.09 8.83
C LEU A 239 1.22 -30.47 9.20
N ASN A 240 2.17 -30.51 10.12
CA ASN A 240 2.77 -31.73 10.64
C ASN A 240 1.93 -32.27 11.81
N TYR A 241 1.02 -33.19 11.51
CA TYR A 241 0.14 -33.79 12.51
C TYR A 241 0.88 -34.73 13.45
N GLN A 242 0.45 -34.82 14.72
CA GLN A 242 1.06 -35.74 15.69
C GLN A 242 0.82 -37.23 15.36
N LYS A 243 -0.30 -37.55 14.69
CA LYS A 243 -0.78 -38.93 14.49
C LYS A 243 -1.15 -39.24 13.03
N LYS A 244 -0.73 -38.39 12.09
CA LYS A 244 -1.06 -38.50 10.67
C LYS A 244 0.11 -38.01 9.84
N GLU A 245 0.11 -38.38 8.57
CA GLU A 245 1.02 -37.80 7.60
C GLU A 245 0.89 -36.28 7.55
N PRO A 246 1.98 -35.54 7.29
CA PRO A 246 1.92 -34.11 7.06
C PRO A 246 0.98 -33.76 5.90
N LEU A 247 0.26 -32.65 6.05
CA LEU A 247 -0.59 -32.10 4.99
C LEU A 247 0.03 -30.81 4.47
N VAL A 248 0.39 -30.81 3.18
CA VAL A 248 0.84 -29.61 2.48
C VAL A 248 -0.34 -28.96 1.78
N LEU A 249 -0.50 -27.67 1.97
CA LEU A 249 -1.56 -26.85 1.42
C LEU A 249 -0.95 -25.73 0.59
N ASP A 250 -1.26 -25.70 -0.69
CA ASP A 250 -0.83 -24.61 -1.57
C ASP A 250 -1.66 -23.36 -1.26
N MET A 251 -1.00 -22.23 -1.10
CA MET A 251 -1.62 -20.95 -0.79
C MET A 251 -1.39 -19.94 -1.90
N LYS A 252 -2.42 -19.13 -2.17
CA LYS A 252 -2.37 -18.06 -3.17
C LYS A 252 -3.10 -16.82 -2.68
N MET A 253 -2.52 -15.65 -2.90
CA MET A 253 -3.20 -14.36 -2.84
C MET A 253 -3.61 -13.94 -4.26
N GLU A 254 -4.90 -13.70 -4.45
CA GLU A 254 -5.49 -13.29 -5.73
C GLU A 254 -6.69 -12.38 -5.45
N ASP A 255 -6.76 -11.21 -6.09
CA ASP A 255 -7.84 -10.22 -5.91
C ASP A 255 -8.20 -9.95 -4.44
N GLU A 256 -7.18 -9.70 -3.60
CA GLU A 256 -7.32 -9.45 -2.15
C GLU A 256 -7.89 -10.62 -1.33
N LYS A 257 -7.99 -11.80 -1.93
CA LYS A 257 -8.51 -13.01 -1.29
C LYS A 257 -7.39 -14.03 -1.13
N ALA A 258 -7.39 -14.67 0.04
CA ALA A 258 -6.52 -15.79 0.30
C ALA A 258 -7.20 -17.09 -0.13
N TYR A 259 -6.47 -17.92 -0.87
CA TYR A 259 -6.89 -19.24 -1.30
C TYR A 259 -5.95 -20.29 -0.72
N VAL A 260 -6.51 -21.43 -0.33
CA VAL A 260 -5.79 -22.61 0.14
C VAL A 260 -6.33 -23.81 -0.64
N ASN A 261 -5.48 -24.48 -1.42
CA ASN A 261 -5.85 -25.53 -2.39
C ASN A 261 -7.06 -25.12 -3.27
N SER A 262 -7.01 -23.92 -3.83
CA SER A 262 -8.07 -23.30 -4.66
C SER A 262 -9.38 -22.95 -3.94
N TYR A 263 -9.48 -23.16 -2.63
CA TYR A 263 -10.63 -22.72 -1.85
C TYR A 263 -10.36 -21.39 -1.16
N ARG A 264 -11.34 -20.48 -1.17
CA ARG A 264 -11.21 -19.21 -0.46
C ARG A 264 -11.23 -19.42 1.06
N PHE A 265 -10.28 -18.79 1.74
CA PHE A 265 -10.19 -18.73 3.20
C PHE A 265 -10.23 -17.28 3.69
N TYR A 266 -10.73 -17.11 4.91
CA TYR A 266 -10.71 -15.85 5.65
C TYR A 266 -9.71 -15.96 6.79
N PHE A 267 -8.86 -14.95 6.94
CA PHE A 267 -7.77 -14.95 7.90
C PHE A 267 -8.11 -13.98 9.02
N LEU A 268 -8.44 -14.53 10.18
CA LEU A 268 -8.83 -13.82 11.40
C LEU A 268 -7.72 -13.93 12.44
N MET A 269 -7.79 -13.12 13.50
CA MET A 269 -6.92 -13.29 14.66
C MET A 269 -7.28 -14.58 15.41
N ASN A 270 -6.26 -15.31 15.87
CA ASN A 270 -6.43 -16.49 16.69
C ASN A 270 -6.37 -16.11 18.18
N ASP A 271 -7.51 -16.22 18.86
CA ASP A 271 -7.68 -15.96 20.30
C ASP A 271 -7.40 -17.21 21.17
N LYS A 272 -7.05 -18.34 20.55
CA LYS A 272 -6.84 -19.62 21.25
C LYS A 272 -5.37 -19.96 21.48
N CYS A 273 -4.45 -19.13 21.02
CA CYS A 273 -3.04 -19.28 21.35
C CYS A 273 -2.84 -18.88 22.80
N LYS A 274 -2.17 -19.76 23.56
CA LYS A 274 -1.85 -19.53 24.96
C LYS A 274 -0.55 -18.73 25.08
#